data_AF-A0A947J998-F1
#
_entry.id   AF-A0A947J998-F1
#
_cell.length_a   1.000
_cell.length_b   1.000
_cell.length_c   1.000
_cell.angle_alpha   90.00
_cell.angle_beta   90.00
_cell.angle_gamma   90.00
#
_symmetry.space_group_name_H-M   'P 1'
#
loop_
_entity.id
_entity.type
_entity.pdbx_description
1 polymer ?
#
loop_
_entity_poly.entity_id
_entity_poly.type
_entity_poly.pdbx_seq_one_letter_code
_entity_poly.pdbx_strand_id
1 'polypeptide(L)' 'MRRSGRTCGNLSSHLTKLEAAKYVEITKEFVERKPHTMVKLTPEGWEAFDAYRRQMKALFDDLPE' A
#
# COMPACT_ATOMS: atom_id res chain seq x y z
N MET A 1 -0.19 -14.38 -1.43
CA MET A 1 0.70 -13.21 -1.29
C MET A 1 2.12 -13.67 -0.93
N ARG A 2 3.02 -13.83 -1.92
CA ARG A 2 4.47 -14.01 -1.71
C ARG A 2 5.23 -13.49 -2.95
N ARG A 3 5.19 -12.19 -3.21
CA ARG A 3 5.91 -11.58 -4.35
C ARG A 3 6.96 -10.54 -3.98
N SER A 4 6.89 -9.95 -2.78
CA SER A 4 7.97 -9.13 -2.21
C SER A 4 8.70 -9.94 -1.14
N GLY A 5 10.03 -9.98 -1.13
CA GLY A 5 10.86 -10.62 -0.09
C GLY A 5 10.80 -9.92 1.28
N ARG A 6 9.63 -9.42 1.69
CA ARG A 6 9.39 -8.75 2.97
C ARG A 6 8.58 -9.65 3.89
N THR A 7 8.91 -9.61 5.18
CA THR A 7 8.21 -10.35 6.22
C THR A 7 6.77 -9.85 6.37
N CYS A 8 5.85 -10.74 6.74
CA CYS A 8 4.44 -10.37 6.98
C CYS A 8 4.29 -9.28 8.04
N GLY A 9 5.17 -9.26 9.04
CA GLY A 9 5.16 -8.24 10.09
C GLY A 9 5.45 -6.82 9.57
N ASN A 10 6.40 -6.68 8.63
CA ASN A 10 6.69 -5.37 8.05
C ASN A 10 5.49 -4.85 7.26
N LEU A 11 4.91 -5.70 6.41
CA LEU A 11 3.74 -5.33 5.61
C LEU A 11 2.54 -4.95 6.49
N SER A 12 2.26 -5.70 7.56
CA SER A 12 1.14 -5.40 8.46
C SER A 12 1.28 -4.02 9.10
N SER A 13 2.48 -3.67 9.58
CA SER A 13 2.72 -2.36 10.22
C SER A 13 2.55 -1.20 9.24
N HIS A 14 2.96 -1.38 7.98
CA HIS A 14 2.72 -0.38 6.93
C HIS A 14 1.24 -0.24 6.60
N LEU A 15 0.51 -1.35 6.47
CA LEU A 15 -0.92 -1.36 6.17
C LEU A 15 -1.74 -0.65 7.26
N THR A 16 -1.45 -0.90 8.54
CA THR A 16 -2.13 -0.20 9.65
C THR A 16 -1.92 1.32 9.60
N LYS A 17 -0.72 1.79 9.24
CA LYS A 17 -0.46 3.23 9.09
C LYS A 17 -1.23 3.84 7.93
N LEU A 18 -1.27 3.14 6.79
CA LEU A 18 -2.00 3.60 5.60
C LEU A 18 -3.51 3.60 5.83
N GLU A 19 -4.03 2.63 6.58
CA GLU A 19 -5.44 2.58 6.99
C GLU A 19 -5.78 3.73 7.95
N ALA A 20 -4.92 3.99 8.96
CA ALA A 20 -5.08 5.13 9.87
C ALA A 20 -5.05 6.48 9.15
N ALA A 21 -4.25 6.59 8.07
CA ALA A 21 -4.22 7.74 7.18
C ALA A 21 -5.38 7.79 6.17
N LYS A 22 -6.29 6.81 6.19
CA LYS A 22 -7.43 6.65 5.27
C LYS A 22 -7.03 6.49 3.79
N TYR A 23 -5.81 6.03 3.51
CA TYR A 23 -5.36 5.76 2.14
C TYR A 23 -5.72 4.35 1.66
N VAL A 24 -5.91 3.41 2.58
CA VAL A 24 -6.36 2.06 2.26
C VAL A 24 -7.50 1.65 3.16
N GLU A 25 -8.39 0.84 2.60
CA GLU A 25 -9.39 0.08 3.32
C GLU A 25 -8.90 -1.36 3.48
N ILE A 26 -8.98 -1.91 4.68
CA ILE A 26 -8.59 -3.29 4.97
C ILE A 26 -9.83 -4.08 5.38
N THR A 27 -10.13 -5.14 4.62
CA THR A 27 -11.22 -6.06 4.92
C THR A 27 -10.63 -7.41 5.32
N LYS A 28 -11.01 -7.90 6.51
CA LYS A 28 -10.62 -9.23 6.98
C LYS A 28 -11.81 -10.17 6.89
N GLU A 29 -11.67 -11.21 6.10
CA GLU A 29 -12.71 -12.22 5.88
C GLU A 29 -12.14 -13.63 6.05
N PHE A 30 -13.01 -14.60 6.28
CA PHE A 30 -12.61 -16.02 6.32
C PHE A 30 -13.11 -16.71 5.07
N VAL A 31 -12.21 -16.97 4.12
CA VAL A 31 -12.51 -17.74 2.91
C VAL A 31 -12.02 -19.16 3.14
N GLU A 32 -12.90 -20.15 3.00
CA GLU A 32 -12.57 -21.57 3.21
C GLU A 32 -11.90 -21.86 4.57
N ARG A 33 -12.38 -21.20 5.65
CA ARG A 33 -11.83 -21.31 7.02
C ARG A 33 -10.38 -20.81 7.16
N LYS A 34 -9.88 -20.05 6.19
CA LYS A 34 -8.57 -19.40 6.26
C LYS A 34 -8.75 -17.89 6.36
N PRO A 35 -8.03 -17.20 7.26
CA PRO A 35 -8.07 -15.74 7.32
C PRO A 35 -7.51 -15.16 6.02
N HIS A 36 -8.31 -14.34 5.36
CA HIS A 36 -7.98 -13.61 4.15
C HIS A 36 -8.06 -12.11 4.46
N THR A 37 -7.04 -11.36 4.06
CA THR A 37 -7.00 -9.92 4.24
C THR A 37 -6.95 -9.28 2.87
N MET A 38 -8.02 -8.58 2.52
CA MET A 38 -8.11 -7.75 1.34
C MET A 38 -7.68 -6.32 1.69
N VAL A 39 -6.94 -5.69 0.79
CA VAL A 39 -6.52 -4.31 0.92
C VAL A 39 -6.89 -3.60 -0.37
N LYS A 40 -7.56 -2.46 -0.25
CA LYS A 40 -7.99 -1.64 -1.40
C LYS A 40 -7.59 -0.19 -1.17
N LEU A 41 -7.14 0.50 -2.21
CA LEU A 41 -6.92 1.95 -2.15
C LEU A 41 -8.27 2.68 -2.09
N THR A 42 -8.35 3.67 -1.21
CA THR A 42 -9.45 4.64 -1.18
C THR A 42 -9.27 5.69 -2.29
N PRO A 43 -10.28 6.50 -2.61
CA PRO A 43 -10.11 7.65 -3.51
C PRO A 43 -8.97 8.57 -3.05
N GLU A 44 -8.89 8.88 -1.75
CA GLU A 44 -7.83 9.72 -1.17
C GLU A 44 -6.45 9.06 -1.28
N GLY A 45 -6.38 7.75 -1.06
CA GLY A 45 -5.15 6.98 -1.24
C GLY A 45 -4.68 6.93 -2.68
N TRP A 46 -5.61 6.89 -3.64
CA TRP A 46 -5.30 6.98 -5.07
C TRP A 46 -4.69 8.33 -5.43
N GLU A 47 -5.27 9.44 -4.97
CA GLU A 47 -4.73 10.78 -5.21
C GLU A 47 -3.35 10.96 -4.58
N ALA A 48 -3.19 10.56 -3.31
CA ALA A 48 -1.91 10.63 -2.62
C ALA A 48 -0.83 9.77 -3.32
N PHE A 49 -1.21 8.59 -3.82
CA PHE A 49 -0.30 7.72 -4.56
C PHE A 49 0.10 8.32 -5.91
N ASP A 50 -0.84 8.91 -6.67
CA ASP A 50 -0.49 9.55 -7.94
C ASP A 50 0.40 10.78 -7.73
N ALA A 51 0.13 11.58 -6.69
CA ALA A 51 1.00 12.70 -6.31
C ALA A 51 2.42 12.22 -5.98
N TYR A 52 2.55 11.17 -5.16
CA TYR A 52 3.85 10.56 -4.85
C TYR A 52 4.57 10.06 -6.11
N ARG A 53 3.86 9.36 -7.00
CA ARG A 53 4.41 8.86 -8.26
C ARG A 53 4.93 9.98 -9.15
N ARG A 54 4.20 11.11 -9.25
CA ARG A 54 4.64 12.29 -10.00
C ARG A 54 5.91 12.91 -9.40
N GLN A 55 5.96 13.05 -8.07
CA GLN A 55 7.13 13.56 -7.37
C GLN A 55 8.35 12.66 -7.56
N MET A 56 8.18 11.34 -7.43
CA MET A 56 9.26 10.39 -7.68
C MET A 56 9.77 10.48 -9.11
N LYS A 57 8.87 10.57 -10.09
CA LYS A 57 9.27 10.70 -11.49
C LYS A 57 10.09 11.97 -11.73
N ALA A 58 9.63 13.11 -11.23
CA ALA A 58 10.37 14.36 -11.32
C ALA A 58 11.77 14.24 -10.69
N LEU A 59 11.86 13.62 -9.51
CA LEU A 59 13.14 13.40 -8.84
C LEU A 59 14.09 12.50 -9.65
N PHE A 60 13.58 11.48 -10.33
CA PHE A 60 14.41 10.63 -11.20
C PHE A 60 14.81 11.34 -12.50
N ASP A 61 13.93 12.17 -13.06
CA ASP A 61 14.22 12.95 -14.27
C ASP A 61 15.31 14.03 -13.99
N ASP A 62 15.43 14.51 -12.75
CA ASP A 62 16.41 15.51 -12.30
C ASP A 62 17.76 14.92 -11.82
N LEU A 63 17.93 13.59 -11.81
CA LEU A 63 19.21 12.99 -11.43
C LEU A 63 20.24 13.12 -12.57
N PRO A 64 21.45 13.65 -12.32
CA PRO A 64 22.53 13.60 -13.29
C PRO A 64 22.95 12.14 -13.56
N GLU A 65 23.39 11.85 -14.79
CA GLU A 65 23.91 10.53 -15.19
C GLU A 65 25.06 10.03 -14.28
#